data_AF-A0A2E5G674-F1
#
_entry.id   AF-A0A2E5G674-F1
#
_cell.length_a   1.000
_cell.length_b   1.000
_cell.length_c   1.000
_cell.angle_alpha   90.00
_cell.angle_beta   90.00
_cell.angle_gamma   90.00
#
_symmetry.space_group_name_H-M   'P 1'
#
loop_
_entity.id
_entity.type
_entity.pdbx_description
1 polymer ?
#
loop_
_entity_poly.entity_id
_entity_poly.type
_entity_poly.pdbx_seq_one_letter_code
_entity_poly.pdbx_strand_id
1 'polypeptide(L)'
;MTRTEDDHRRGVVLLLLISGLVIMITSFIVFAVILADESKLEAAKSWPSTTGTIEFSQVKMKHRAMGPRLLWMSEPVVEYRYEVDAKLYRGTRIWFRHSVTAEAIRVGDREFQADEVVERYPIGAEVAVYFNAEDPEDAVLELHVGASSRFLSYVSIVVAVMGLFLVLLSVSSRSKKKTDPVTAR
;
A
#
# COMPACT_ATOMS: atom_id res chain seq x y z
N MET A 1 35.14 0.75 36.16
CA MET A 1 34.40 1.68 35.27
C MET A 1 34.01 1.04 33.93
N THR A 2 34.08 -0.29 33.79
CA THR A 2 33.99 -1.02 32.50
C THR A 2 32.66 -1.74 32.26
N ARG A 3 31.82 -1.92 33.29
CA ARG A 3 30.57 -2.71 33.21
C ARG A 3 29.42 -1.95 32.55
N THR A 4 29.30 -0.65 32.83
CA THR A 4 28.26 0.22 32.27
C THR A 4 28.46 0.50 30.77
N GLU A 5 29.71 0.56 30.31
CA GLU A 5 30.05 0.82 28.91
C GLU A 5 29.78 -0.40 28.01
N ASP A 6 29.95 -1.61 28.55
CA ASP A 6 29.67 -2.86 27.84
C ASP A 6 28.16 -3.13 27.75
N ASP A 7 27.40 -2.84 28.80
CA ASP A 7 25.92 -2.94 28.78
C ASP A 7 25.29 -1.92 27.84
N HIS A 8 25.81 -0.68 27.79
CA HIS A 8 25.34 0.34 26.84
C HIS A 8 25.58 -0.09 25.38
N ARG A 9 26.77 -0.64 25.08
CA ARG A 9 27.09 -1.17 23.75
C ARG A 9 26.23 -2.34 23.34
N ARG A 10 25.94 -3.27 24.26
CA ARG A 10 25.04 -4.40 24.01
C ARG A 10 23.62 -3.94 23.75
N GLY A 11 23.13 -2.96 24.52
CA GLY A 11 21.82 -2.34 24.32
C GLY A 11 21.70 -1.68 22.95
N VAL A 12 22.69 -0.89 22.55
CA VAL A 12 22.71 -0.24 21.22
C VAL A 12 22.71 -1.26 20.09
N VAL A 13 23.50 -2.33 20.18
CA VAL A 13 23.53 -3.38 19.14
C VAL A 13 22.19 -4.12 19.06
N LEU A 14 21.56 -4.43 20.19
CA LEU A 14 20.25 -5.09 20.20
C LEU A 14 19.17 -4.18 19.58
N LEU A 15 19.19 -2.88 19.89
CA LEU A 15 18.27 -1.91 19.29
C LEU A 15 18.42 -1.80 17.77
N LEU A 16 19.66 -1.81 17.26
CA LEU A 16 19.93 -1.77 15.81
C LEU A 16 19.50 -3.05 15.08
N LEU A 17 19.64 -4.21 15.71
CA LEU A 17 19.18 -5.47 15.14
C LEU A 17 17.65 -5.52 15.08
N ILE A 18 16.97 -5.08 16.15
CA ILE A 18 15.51 -5.04 16.20
C ILE A 18 14.96 -4.04 15.17
N SER A 19 15.52 -2.84 15.08
CA SER A 19 15.07 -1.85 14.09
C SER A 19 15.30 -2.33 12.65
N GLY A 20 16.44 -2.96 12.35
CA GLY A 20 16.70 -3.57 11.05
C GLY A 20 15.71 -4.67 10.69
N LEU A 21 15.38 -5.55 11.64
CA LEU A 21 14.41 -6.62 11.43
C LEU A 21 12.99 -6.09 11.20
N VAL A 22 12.57 -5.08 11.98
CA VAL A 22 11.26 -4.42 11.79
C VAL A 22 11.17 -3.80 10.40
N ILE A 23 12.19 -3.08 9.96
CA ILE A 23 12.25 -2.48 8.61
C ILE A 23 12.12 -3.56 7.52
N MET A 24 12.82 -4.69 7.67
CA MET A 24 12.73 -5.80 6.72
C MET A 24 11.32 -6.41 6.67
N ILE A 25 10.71 -6.68 7.82
CA ILE A 25 9.37 -7.28 7.91
C ILE A 25 8.33 -6.33 7.28
N THR A 26 8.36 -5.04 7.63
CA THR A 26 7.45 -4.06 7.06
C THR A 26 7.64 -3.94 5.54
N SER A 27 8.89 -3.94 5.06
CA SER A 27 9.17 -3.87 3.61
C SER A 27 8.68 -5.11 2.87
N PHE A 28 8.84 -6.30 3.46
CA PHE A 28 8.34 -7.55 2.89
C PHE A 28 6.82 -7.58 2.80
N ILE A 29 6.12 -7.12 3.84
CA ILE A 29 4.65 -7.02 3.85
C ILE A 29 4.17 -6.08 2.72
N VAL A 30 4.78 -4.89 2.61
CA VAL A 30 4.44 -3.93 1.54
C VAL A 30 4.69 -4.53 0.16
N PHE A 31 5.82 -5.20 -0.05
CA PHE A 31 6.14 -5.87 -1.31
C PHE A 31 5.15 -6.99 -1.66
N ALA A 32 4.77 -7.82 -0.69
CA ALA A 32 3.80 -8.89 -0.88
C ALA A 32 2.41 -8.36 -1.26
N VAL A 33 1.99 -7.23 -0.66
CA VAL A 33 0.73 -6.55 -1.03
C VAL A 33 0.78 -6.07 -2.49
N ILE A 34 1.87 -5.42 -2.90
CA ILE A 34 2.04 -4.93 -4.28
C ILE A 34 2.01 -6.07 -5.29
N LEU A 35 2.69 -7.19 -5.02
CA LEU A 35 2.66 -8.36 -5.90
C LEU A 35 1.27 -9.01 -5.97
N ALA A 36 0.54 -9.06 -4.85
CA ALA A 36 -0.83 -9.55 -4.85
C ALA A 36 -1.73 -8.71 -5.76
N ASP A 37 -1.51 -7.40 -5.84
CA ASP A 37 -2.25 -6.53 -6.76
C ASP A 37 -1.87 -6.75 -8.22
N GLU A 38 -0.58 -6.90 -8.54
CA GLU A 38 -0.16 -7.22 -9.92
C GLU A 38 -0.78 -8.53 -10.42
N SER A 39 -0.85 -9.56 -9.58
CA SER A 39 -1.51 -10.82 -9.94
C SER A 39 -3.03 -10.66 -10.18
N LYS A 40 -3.70 -9.83 -9.36
CA LYS A 40 -5.10 -9.49 -9.56
C LYS A 40 -5.33 -8.67 -10.82
N LEU A 41 -4.38 -7.85 -11.24
CA LEU A 41 -4.48 -7.03 -12.45
C LEU A 41 -4.29 -7.85 -13.72
N GLU A 42 -3.40 -8.83 -13.71
CA GLU A 42 -3.31 -9.78 -14.82
C GLU A 42 -4.58 -10.62 -14.94
N ALA A 43 -5.17 -11.04 -13.81
CA ALA A 43 -6.48 -11.68 -13.79
C ALA A 43 -7.60 -10.72 -14.24
N ALA A 44 -7.55 -9.45 -13.82
CA ALA A 44 -8.58 -8.45 -14.13
C ALA A 44 -8.60 -8.02 -15.59
N LYS A 45 -7.50 -8.14 -16.33
CA LYS A 45 -7.51 -7.99 -17.80
C LYS A 45 -8.45 -8.97 -18.49
N SER A 46 -8.75 -10.10 -17.84
CA SER A 46 -9.64 -11.14 -18.36
C SER A 46 -11.05 -11.11 -17.73
N TRP A 47 -11.33 -10.15 -16.84
CA TRP A 47 -12.64 -10.07 -16.21
C TRP A 47 -13.72 -9.71 -17.25
N PRO A 48 -14.84 -10.45 -17.27
CA PRO A 48 -15.99 -10.06 -18.08
C PRO A 48 -16.54 -8.70 -17.62
N SER A 49 -17.17 -7.99 -18.55
CA SER A 49 -17.89 -6.75 -18.27
C SER A 49 -19.39 -6.90 -18.49
N THR A 50 -20.17 -6.19 -17.69
CA THR A 50 -21.61 -6.04 -17.84
C THR A 50 -22.00 -4.56 -17.72
N THR A 51 -23.21 -4.21 -18.14
CA THR A 51 -23.73 -2.85 -17.94
C THR A 51 -24.31 -2.74 -16.53
N GLY A 52 -23.85 -1.74 -15.79
CA GLY A 52 -24.41 -1.37 -14.49
C GLY A 52 -24.96 0.06 -14.49
N THR A 53 -25.72 0.39 -13.46
CA THR A 53 -26.30 1.71 -13.24
C THR A 53 -25.81 2.28 -11.92
N ILE A 54 -25.37 3.53 -11.93
CA ILE A 54 -25.00 4.25 -10.70
C ILE A 54 -26.25 4.55 -9.88
N GLU A 55 -26.34 4.03 -8.65
CA GLU A 55 -27.45 4.29 -7.70
C GLU A 55 -27.11 5.45 -6.75
N PHE A 56 -25.83 5.69 -6.47
CA PHE A 56 -25.37 6.76 -5.57
C PHE A 56 -24.03 7.32 -6.05
N SER A 57 -23.84 8.64 -5.97
CA SER A 57 -22.56 9.28 -6.29
C SER A 57 -22.44 10.62 -5.58
N GLN A 58 -21.57 10.71 -4.57
CA GLN A 58 -21.33 11.93 -3.80
C GLN A 58 -19.92 11.98 -3.21
N VAL A 59 -19.40 13.19 -2.99
CA VAL A 59 -18.16 13.40 -2.23
C VAL A 59 -18.46 13.42 -0.74
N LYS A 60 -17.77 12.57 0.03
CA LYS A 60 -17.81 12.59 1.49
C LYS A 60 -16.50 13.10 2.05
N MET A 61 -16.59 14.00 3.03
CA MET A 61 -15.41 14.39 3.81
C MET A 61 -15.14 13.36 4.89
N LYS A 62 -13.99 12.71 4.84
CA LYS A 62 -13.44 11.91 5.93
C LYS A 62 -12.35 12.70 6.64
N HIS A 63 -12.22 12.44 7.93
CA HIS A 63 -11.11 12.95 8.70
C HIS A 63 -10.24 11.78 9.16
N ARG A 64 -8.92 11.94 9.03
CA ARG A 64 -7.95 10.98 9.58
C ARG A 64 -7.11 11.70 10.62
N ALA A 65 -7.06 11.11 11.82
CA ALA A 65 -6.14 11.59 12.86
C ALA A 65 -4.71 11.20 12.48
N MET A 66 -3.83 12.19 12.40
CA MET A 66 -2.40 11.98 12.15
C MET A 66 -1.62 12.68 13.28
N GLY A 67 -1.44 11.96 14.39
CA GLY A 67 -0.88 12.54 15.61
C GLY A 67 -1.74 13.69 16.14
N PRO A 68 -1.17 14.88 16.44
CA PRO A 68 -1.93 16.03 16.95
C PRO A 68 -2.72 16.79 15.87
N ARG A 69 -2.66 16.38 14.59
CA ARG A 69 -3.34 17.05 13.48
C ARG A 69 -4.50 16.21 12.95
N LEU A 70 -5.61 16.87 12.65
CA LEU A 70 -6.72 16.30 11.90
C LEU A 70 -6.51 16.64 10.41
N LEU A 71 -6.40 15.63 9.55
CA LEU A 71 -6.44 15.84 8.10
C LEU A 71 -7.86 15.60 7.60
N TRP A 72 -8.40 16.59 6.90
CA TRP A 72 -9.64 16.45 6.13
C TRP A 72 -9.30 15.94 4.73
N MET A 73 -10.03 14.93 4.26
CA MET A 73 -9.85 14.29 2.97
C MET A 73 -11.22 14.17 2.30
N SER A 74 -11.32 14.64 1.06
CA SER A 74 -12.52 14.45 0.23
C SER A 74 -12.43 13.10 -0.48
N GLU A 75 -13.39 12.22 -0.27
CA GLU A 75 -13.44 10.89 -0.87
C GLU A 75 -14.70 10.74 -1.74
N PRO A 76 -14.57 10.33 -3.01
CA PRO A 76 -15.74 10.04 -3.83
C PRO A 76 -16.37 8.72 -3.38
N VAL A 77 -17.68 8.73 -3.16
CA VAL A 77 -18.46 7.54 -2.82
C VAL A 77 -19.45 7.30 -3.94
N VAL A 78 -19.20 6.25 -4.71
CA VAL A 78 -20.04 5.81 -5.83
C VAL A 78 -20.55 4.41 -5.51
N GLU A 79 -21.86 4.22 -5.59
CA GLU A 79 -22.50 2.91 -5.48
C GLU A 79 -23.25 2.63 -6.77
N TYR A 80 -23.12 1.41 -7.27
CA TYR A 80 -23.69 0.99 -8.54
C TYR A 80 -24.27 -0.41 -8.43
N ARG A 81 -25.21 -0.68 -9.33
CA ARG A 81 -25.90 -1.96 -9.44
C ARG A 81 -25.65 -2.57 -10.80
N TYR A 82 -25.50 -3.88 -10.85
CA TYR A 82 -25.29 -4.62 -12.08
C TYR A 82 -25.92 -6.00 -11.98
N GLU A 83 -26.09 -6.65 -13.13
CA GLU A 83 -26.72 -7.97 -13.21
C GLU A 83 -25.76 -8.95 -13.87
N VAL A 84 -25.64 -10.13 -13.25
CA VAL A 84 -24.86 -11.27 -13.72
C VAL A 84 -25.73 -12.51 -13.54
N ASP A 85 -25.95 -13.27 -14.62
CA ASP A 85 -26.76 -14.50 -14.61
C ASP A 85 -28.15 -14.34 -13.96
N ALA A 86 -28.87 -13.26 -14.32
CA ALA A 86 -30.17 -12.89 -13.76
C ALA A 86 -30.20 -12.61 -12.24
N LYS A 87 -29.01 -12.46 -11.63
CA LYS A 87 -28.86 -12.08 -10.23
C LYS A 87 -28.28 -10.68 -10.13
N LEU A 88 -28.86 -9.90 -9.23
CA LEU A 88 -28.56 -8.50 -9.06
C LEU A 88 -27.50 -8.32 -7.97
N TYR A 89 -26.46 -7.56 -8.31
CA TYR A 89 -25.31 -7.27 -7.46
C TYR A 89 -25.13 -5.77 -7.28
N ARG A 90 -24.45 -5.39 -6.21
CA ARG A 90 -24.08 -4.00 -5.92
C ARG A 90 -22.60 -3.89 -5.64
N GLY A 91 -21.97 -2.88 -6.21
CA GLY A 91 -20.56 -2.57 -6.02
C GLY A 91 -20.38 -1.13 -5.60
N THR A 92 -19.27 -0.88 -4.91
CA THR A 92 -18.88 0.47 -4.46
C THR A 92 -17.46 0.84 -4.87
N ARG A 93 -16.75 -0.09 -5.52
CA ARG A 93 -15.35 0.08 -5.89
C ARG A 93 -15.27 0.67 -7.29
N ILE A 94 -14.60 1.81 -7.40
CA ILE A 94 -14.32 2.44 -8.69
C ILE A 94 -13.05 1.82 -9.29
N TRP A 95 -12.04 1.55 -8.46
CA TRP A 95 -10.74 0.98 -8.85
C TRP A 95 -10.28 -0.11 -7.86
N PHE A 96 -9.24 -0.87 -8.23
CA PHE A 96 -8.59 -1.81 -7.31
C PHE A 96 -7.95 -1.10 -6.12
N ARG A 97 -8.14 -1.67 -4.93
CA ARG A 97 -7.83 -1.13 -3.59
C ARG A 97 -6.41 -0.56 -3.38
N HIS A 98 -5.49 -0.73 -4.32
CA HIS A 98 -4.11 -0.25 -4.25
C HIS A 98 -3.67 0.65 -5.41
N SER A 99 -4.59 1.32 -6.09
CA SER A 99 -4.16 2.54 -6.78
C SER A 99 -3.82 3.58 -5.71
N VAL A 100 -2.52 3.76 -5.48
CA VAL A 100 -1.90 4.73 -4.53
C VAL A 100 -2.51 6.14 -4.66
N THR A 101 -3.15 6.45 -5.79
CA THR A 101 -3.98 7.64 -6.00
C THR A 101 -5.09 7.83 -4.96
N ALA A 102 -5.69 6.76 -4.42
CA ALA A 102 -6.75 6.86 -3.41
C ALA A 102 -6.23 7.21 -2.01
N GLU A 103 -5.01 6.80 -1.67
CA GLU A 103 -4.36 7.20 -0.40
C GLU A 103 -3.52 8.49 -0.55
N ALA A 104 -3.26 8.92 -1.79
CA ALA A 104 -2.60 10.18 -2.12
C ALA A 104 -3.58 11.37 -2.22
N ILE A 105 -4.72 11.33 -1.52
CA ILE A 105 -5.57 12.51 -1.29
C ILE A 105 -4.83 13.44 -0.31
N ARG A 106 -3.74 14.04 -0.79
CA ARG A 106 -3.07 15.16 -0.12
C ARG A 106 -3.81 16.41 -0.54
N VAL A 107 -4.34 17.13 0.44
CA VAL A 107 -4.82 18.51 0.28
C VAL A 107 -3.63 19.33 -0.22
N GLY A 108 -3.59 19.66 -1.50
CA GLY A 108 -2.69 20.68 -2.03
C GLY A 108 -2.07 20.41 -3.40
N ASP A 109 -1.79 19.17 -3.80
CA ASP A 109 -1.09 18.91 -5.05
C ASP A 109 -1.80 17.86 -5.89
N ARG A 110 -2.14 18.29 -7.12
CA ARG A 110 -2.81 17.57 -8.21
C ARG A 110 -2.59 16.05 -8.18
N GLU A 111 -3.68 15.27 -8.11
CA GLU A 111 -3.97 14.27 -9.16
C GLU A 111 -5.31 13.54 -9.01
N PHE A 112 -6.12 13.76 -7.97
CA PHE A 112 -7.47 13.18 -7.92
C PHE A 112 -8.45 14.08 -7.17
N GLN A 113 -9.27 14.82 -7.90
CA GLN A 113 -10.36 15.60 -7.32
C GLN A 113 -11.57 14.66 -7.17
N ALA A 114 -12.02 14.45 -5.94
CA ALA A 114 -13.20 13.63 -5.66
C ALA A 114 -14.43 14.12 -6.45
N ASP A 115 -14.51 15.43 -6.69
CA ASP A 115 -15.58 16.05 -7.48
C ASP A 115 -15.56 15.57 -8.94
N GLU A 116 -14.39 15.47 -9.58
CA GLU A 116 -14.23 15.00 -10.97
C GLU A 116 -14.73 13.55 -11.15
N VAL A 117 -14.56 12.73 -10.11
CA VAL A 117 -15.01 11.33 -10.11
C VAL A 117 -16.53 11.27 -10.03
N VAL A 118 -17.13 12.06 -9.15
CA VAL A 118 -18.60 12.13 -9.01
C VAL A 118 -19.24 12.72 -10.28
N GLU A 119 -18.58 13.67 -10.92
CA GLU A 119 -18.98 14.22 -12.23
C GLU A 119 -18.91 13.17 -13.35
N ARG A 120 -17.90 12.28 -13.33
CA ARG A 120 -17.78 11.18 -14.30
C ARG A 120 -18.83 10.09 -14.07
N TYR A 121 -19.25 9.90 -12.83
CA TYR A 121 -20.20 8.86 -12.42
C TYR A 121 -21.48 9.46 -11.81
N PRO A 122 -22.31 10.19 -12.58
CA PRO A 122 -23.54 10.75 -12.02
C PRO A 122 -24.60 9.66 -11.77
N ILE A 123 -25.49 9.92 -10.81
CA ILE A 123 -26.60 9.01 -10.48
C ILE A 123 -27.46 8.76 -11.73
N GLY A 124 -27.76 7.48 -11.99
CA GLY A 124 -28.52 7.04 -13.16
C GLY A 124 -27.68 6.81 -14.43
N ALA A 125 -26.37 7.09 -14.41
CA ALA A 125 -25.49 6.77 -15.53
C ALA A 125 -25.37 5.26 -15.72
N GLU A 126 -25.40 4.83 -16.99
CA GLU A 126 -25.02 3.48 -17.38
C GLU A 126 -23.51 3.41 -17.59
N VAL A 127 -22.87 2.46 -16.93
CA VAL A 127 -21.41 2.31 -16.93
C VAL A 127 -21.02 0.85 -17.10
N ALA A 128 -19.83 0.62 -17.66
CA ALA A 128 -19.25 -0.71 -17.68
C ALA A 128 -18.81 -1.10 -16.27
N VAL A 129 -19.24 -2.28 -15.83
CA VAL A 129 -18.83 -2.90 -14.57
C VAL A 129 -18.05 -4.15 -14.92
N TYR A 130 -16.78 -4.19 -14.51
CA TYR A 130 -15.94 -5.37 -14.66
C TYR A 130 -16.04 -6.19 -13.39
N PHE A 131 -16.43 -7.46 -13.51
CA PHE A 131 -16.66 -8.34 -12.36
C PHE A 131 -15.83 -9.60 -12.46
N ASN A 132 -15.49 -10.18 -11.31
CA ASN A 132 -14.82 -11.48 -11.27
C ASN A 132 -15.86 -12.60 -11.57
N ALA A 133 -15.62 -13.39 -12.61
CA ALA A 133 -16.52 -14.50 -12.98
C ALA A 133 -16.62 -15.60 -11.91
N GLU A 134 -15.57 -15.80 -11.10
CA GLU A 134 -15.56 -16.76 -10.00
C GLU A 134 -16.24 -16.21 -8.73
N ASP A 135 -16.24 -14.89 -8.58
CA ASP A 135 -16.85 -14.17 -7.45
C ASP A 135 -17.49 -12.86 -7.93
N PRO A 136 -18.75 -12.90 -8.43
CA PRO A 136 -19.39 -11.71 -8.98
C PRO A 136 -19.66 -10.59 -7.97
N GLU A 137 -19.38 -10.77 -6.67
CA GLU A 137 -19.42 -9.67 -5.70
C GLU A 137 -18.18 -8.76 -5.80
N ASP A 138 -17.07 -9.26 -6.39
CA ASP A 138 -15.88 -8.46 -6.65
C ASP A 138 -15.98 -7.80 -8.02
N ALA A 139 -16.30 -6.51 -8.02
CA ALA A 139 -16.42 -5.70 -9.23
C ALA A 139 -15.79 -4.32 -9.10
N VAL A 140 -15.39 -3.75 -10.23
CA VAL A 140 -14.80 -2.41 -10.36
C VAL A 140 -15.33 -1.69 -11.62
N LEU A 141 -15.33 -0.36 -11.60
CA LEU A 141 -15.72 0.45 -12.76
C LEU A 141 -14.54 0.68 -13.73
N GLU A 142 -13.33 0.83 -13.20
CA GLU A 142 -12.12 1.11 -13.97
C GLU A 142 -11.01 0.09 -13.69
N LEU A 143 -10.48 -0.52 -14.76
CA LEU A 143 -9.33 -1.41 -14.75
C LEU A 143 -8.01 -0.62 -14.85
N HIS A 144 -7.74 0.31 -13.93
CA HIS A 144 -6.46 1.04 -13.93
C HIS A 144 -5.58 0.71 -12.73
N VAL A 145 -4.30 0.49 -13.02
CA VAL A 145 -3.22 0.65 -12.05
C VAL A 145 -2.56 1.98 -12.28
N GLY A 146 -2.63 2.87 -11.29
CA GLY A 146 -1.80 4.06 -11.31
C GLY A 146 -0.32 3.66 -11.41
N ALA A 147 0.42 4.27 -12.33
CA ALA A 147 1.85 4.03 -12.57
C ALA A 147 2.73 4.17 -11.29
N SER A 148 2.20 4.82 -10.26
CA SER A 148 2.79 5.00 -8.93
C SER A 148 3.08 3.68 -8.18
N SER A 149 2.37 2.57 -8.49
CA SER A 149 2.60 1.25 -7.85
C SER A 149 4.02 0.70 -8.06
N ARG A 150 4.59 0.90 -9.27
CA ARG A 150 5.96 0.43 -9.58
C ARG A 150 7.04 1.20 -8.85
N PHE A 151 6.84 2.49 -8.61
CA PHE A 151 7.79 3.31 -7.87
C PHE A 151 7.89 2.87 -6.40
N LEU A 152 6.75 2.52 -5.78
CA LEU A 152 6.72 2.05 -4.39
C LEU A 152 7.36 0.67 -4.20
N SER A 153 7.27 -0.22 -5.18
CA SER A 153 7.99 -1.50 -5.15
C SER A 153 9.51 -1.30 -5.22
N TYR A 154 10.00 -0.32 -5.98
CA TYR A 154 11.42 0.05 -5.94
C TYR A 154 11.83 0.65 -4.59
N VAL A 155 11.01 1.53 -4.02
CA VAL A 155 11.28 2.14 -2.70
C VAL A 155 11.33 1.08 -1.59
N SER A 156 10.43 0.10 -1.59
CA SER A 156 10.44 -0.97 -0.58
C SER A 156 11.68 -1.88 -0.70
N ILE A 157 12.15 -2.16 -1.91
CA ILE A 157 13.42 -2.88 -2.14
C ILE A 157 14.61 -2.08 -1.59
N VAL A 158 14.68 -0.78 -1.88
CA VAL A 158 15.77 0.09 -1.39
C VAL A 158 15.79 0.15 0.14
N VAL A 159 14.62 0.27 0.77
CA VAL A 159 14.50 0.28 2.25
C VAL A 159 14.91 -1.07 2.85
N ALA A 160 14.53 -2.19 2.22
CA ALA A 160 14.94 -3.51 2.68
C ALA A 160 16.47 -3.71 2.60
N VAL A 161 17.10 -3.25 1.51
CA VAL A 161 18.58 -3.29 1.34
C VAL A 161 19.28 -2.42 2.38
N MET A 162 18.73 -1.25 2.70
CA MET A 162 19.28 -0.36 3.73
C MET A 162 19.18 -0.98 5.14
N GLY A 163 18.07 -1.67 5.44
CA GLY A 163 17.91 -2.44 6.68
C GLY A 163 18.93 -3.57 6.80
N LEU A 164 19.14 -4.33 5.71
CA LEU A 164 20.15 -5.40 5.65
C LEU A 164 21.57 -4.84 5.86
N PHE A 165 21.89 -3.69 5.25
CA PHE A 165 23.18 -3.05 5.41
C PHE A 165 23.48 -2.64 6.87
N LEU A 166 22.49 -2.11 7.59
CA LEU A 166 22.63 -1.77 9.02
C LEU A 166 22.89 -3.00 9.90
N VAL A 167 22.23 -4.12 9.59
CA VAL A 167 22.48 -5.40 10.28
C VAL A 167 23.92 -5.88 10.00
N LEU A 168 24.35 -5.87 8.74
CA LEU A 168 25.70 -6.30 8.36
C LEU A 168 26.80 -5.43 8.99
N LEU A 169 26.62 -4.11 9.06
CA LEU A 169 27.53 -3.22 9.78
C LEU A 169 27.59 -3.54 11.28
N SER A 170 26.44 -3.85 11.88
CA SER A 170 26.35 -4.21 13.30
C SER A 170 27.06 -5.54 13.61
N VAL A 171 27.01 -6.51 12.69
CA VAL A 171 27.74 -7.80 12.81
C VAL A 171 29.23 -7.63 12.51
N SER A 172 29.61 -6.90 11.46
CA SER A 172 31.00 -6.65 11.07
C SER A 172 31.78 -5.87 12.14
N SER A 173 31.10 -4.94 12.82
CA SER A 173 31.63 -4.22 13.99
C SER A 173 32.00 -5.16 15.15
N ARG A 174 31.30 -6.30 15.33
CA ARG A 174 31.71 -7.33 16.30
C ARG A 174 32.93 -8.13 15.84
N SER A 175 33.09 -8.38 14.55
CA SER A 175 34.18 -9.23 14.03
C SER A 175 35.55 -8.59 14.12
N LYS A 176 35.66 -7.27 13.95
CA LYS A 176 36.95 -6.57 13.96
C LYS A 176 37.62 -6.47 15.34
N LYS A 177 36.91 -6.77 16.44
CA LYS A 177 37.45 -6.63 17.81
C LYS A 177 37.97 -7.92 18.45
N LYS A 178 37.95 -9.06 17.74
CA LYS A 178 38.38 -10.36 18.29
C LYS A 178 39.78 -10.81 17.81
N THR A 179 40.47 -10.01 17.00
CA THR A 179 41.80 -10.33 16.49
C THR A 179 42.82 -9.27 16.91
N ASP A 180 43.06 -9.15 18.22
CA ASP A 180 44.39 -8.78 18.69
C ASP A 180 45.07 -10.10 19.10
N PRO A 181 45.98 -10.65 18.26
CA PRO A 181 46.77 -11.79 18.69
C PRO A 181 47.67 -11.34 19.84
N VAL A 182 47.34 -11.80 21.04
CA VAL A 182 48.32 -11.97 22.11
C VAL A 182 49.31 -13.04 21.63
N THR A 183 50.36 -12.59 20.97
CA THR A 183 51.60 -13.35 20.79
C THR A 183 52.71 -12.40 21.21
N ALA A 184 53.08 -12.44 22.50
CA ALA A 184 54.14 -13.30 23.01
C ALA A 184 55.52 -12.90 22.44
N ARG A 185 56.18 -11.93 23.06
CA ARG A 185 57.33 -12.15 23.96
C ARG A 185 57.79 -10.82 24.56
#